data_AF-A0A3D2V605-F1
#
_entry.id   AF-A0A3D2V605-F1
#
_cell.length_a   1.000
_cell.length_b   1.000
_cell.length_c   1.000
_cell.angle_alpha   90.00
_cell.angle_beta   90.00
_cell.angle_gamma   90.00
#
_symmetry.space_group_name_H-M   'P 1'
#
loop_
_entity.id
_entity.type
_entity.pdbx_description
1 polymer ?
#
loop_
_entity_poly.entity_id
_entity_poly.type
_entity_poly.pdbx_seq_one_letter_code
_entity_poly.pdbx_strand_id
1 'polypeptide(L)'
;RSAPYASFTNFDAPDRAACVVRRARTNTPLQALTLLNDVAFLEMARAFGERIHALPSGSRDEKIVFAFQTAVSRYPTAREMEILQEVFESELTKFKEDAGRAKKIVDESQQSLKDVSELATWIQIGHILLNLDETISKG
;
A
#
# COMPACT_ATOMS: atom_id res chain seq x y z
N ARG A 1 -22.70 -24.78 9.60
CA ARG A 1 -22.36 -24.03 8.37
C ARG A 1 -21.43 -22.92 8.78
N SER A 2 -20.13 -23.10 8.61
CA SER A 2 -19.09 -22.18 9.08
C SER A 2 -17.90 -22.35 8.14
N ALA A 3 -17.99 -21.68 6.99
CA ALA A 3 -16.87 -21.59 6.06
C ALA A 3 -15.94 -20.47 6.56
N PRO A 4 -14.64 -20.74 6.76
CA PRO A 4 -13.70 -19.71 7.15
C PRO A 4 -13.52 -18.68 6.03
N TYR A 5 -13.20 -17.44 6.42
CA TYR A 5 -12.99 -16.31 5.52
C TYR A 5 -11.87 -16.63 4.52
N ALA A 6 -12.11 -16.37 3.24
CA ALA A 6 -11.27 -16.82 2.12
C ALA A 6 -9.80 -16.37 2.19
N SER A 7 -9.50 -15.29 2.92
CA SER A 7 -8.13 -14.80 3.10
C SER A 7 -7.26 -15.70 3.98
N PHE A 8 -7.82 -16.60 4.79
CA PHE A 8 -7.03 -17.53 5.62
C PHE A 8 -6.33 -18.62 4.80
N THR A 9 -6.91 -19.06 3.69
CA THR A 9 -6.31 -20.09 2.83
C THR A 9 -5.15 -19.52 2.00
N ASN A 10 -5.16 -18.21 1.74
CA ASN A 10 -4.10 -17.53 0.98
C ASN A 10 -2.85 -17.19 1.82
N PHE A 11 -2.91 -17.25 3.15
CA PHE A 11 -1.77 -16.91 4.03
C PHE A 11 -1.17 -18.13 4.75
N ASP A 12 -1.27 -19.31 4.12
CA ASP A 12 -0.54 -20.53 4.50
C ASP A 12 -0.54 -20.78 6.02
N ALA A 13 -1.74 -20.77 6.62
CA ALA A 13 -1.92 -21.08 8.03
C ALA A 13 -1.56 -22.56 8.26
N PRO A 14 -0.56 -22.87 9.11
CA PRO A 14 -0.16 -24.26 9.32
C PRO A 14 -1.23 -25.01 10.13
N ASP A 15 -1.42 -26.28 9.79
CA ASP A 15 -2.16 -27.25 10.61
C ASP A 15 -1.43 -27.45 11.96
N ARG A 16 -2.18 -27.60 13.06
CA ARG A 16 -1.67 -27.56 14.45
C ARG A 16 -0.96 -28.84 14.91
N ALA A 17 -0.46 -29.66 13.99
CA ALA A 17 0.04 -31.01 14.28
C ALA A 17 1.48 -31.30 13.85
N ALA A 18 2.29 -30.31 13.43
CA ALA A 18 3.68 -30.56 13.07
C ALA A 18 4.64 -29.41 13.44
N CYS A 19 5.74 -29.75 14.12
CA CYS A 19 6.91 -28.88 14.20
C CYS A 19 7.61 -28.86 12.83
N VAL A 20 7.55 -27.74 12.12
CA VAL A 20 8.30 -27.55 10.87
C VAL A 20 9.40 -26.51 11.11
N VAL A 21 10.65 -26.88 10.80
CA VAL A 21 11.87 -26.10 11.11
C VAL A 21 12.18 -25.02 10.05
N ARG A 22 11.44 -24.94 8.95
CA ARG A 22 11.73 -23.97 7.88
C ARG A 22 10.47 -23.54 7.13
N ARG A 23 10.24 -22.22 7.06
CA ARG A 23 9.14 -21.63 6.29
C ARG A 23 9.52 -21.64 4.80
N ALA A 24 8.71 -22.27 3.96
CA ALA A 24 8.88 -22.18 2.51
C ALA A 24 8.50 -20.77 2.03
N ARG A 25 9.32 -20.17 1.18
CA ARG A 25 9.07 -18.85 0.60
C ARG A 25 8.09 -19.01 -0.57
N THR A 26 6.80 -18.92 -0.30
CA THR A 26 5.74 -19.11 -1.30
C THR A 26 5.44 -17.78 -1.98
N ASN A 27 6.24 -17.44 -2.99
CA ASN A 27 5.99 -16.34 -3.91
C ASN A 27 5.13 -16.89 -5.06
N THR A 28 3.81 -16.74 -5.00
CA THR A 28 2.95 -17.02 -6.17
C THR A 28 2.31 -15.72 -6.69
N PRO A 29 2.38 -15.44 -8.01
CA PRO A 29 1.82 -14.23 -8.63
C PRO A 29 0.32 -13.98 -8.37
N LEU A 30 -0.40 -14.97 -7.86
CA LEU A 30 -1.84 -14.92 -7.55
C LEU A 30 -2.15 -14.12 -6.27
N GLN A 31 -1.21 -14.03 -5.32
CA GLN A 31 -1.38 -13.25 -4.09
C GLN A 31 -1.27 -11.74 -4.36
N ALA A 32 -0.33 -11.32 -5.21
CA ALA A 32 -0.24 -9.93 -5.66
C ALA A 32 -1.52 -9.49 -6.40
N LEU A 33 -2.14 -10.38 -7.18
CA LEU A 33 -3.40 -10.10 -7.87
C LEU A 33 -4.61 -10.01 -6.91
N THR A 34 -4.57 -10.72 -5.77
CA THR A 34 -5.64 -10.65 -4.76
C THR A 34 -5.55 -9.34 -3.96
N LEU A 35 -4.33 -8.90 -3.63
CA LEU A 35 -4.10 -7.60 -2.98
C LEU A 35 -4.45 -6.42 -3.90
N LEU A 36 -4.20 -6.54 -5.20
CA LEU A 36 -4.51 -5.52 -6.20
C LEU A 36 -6.03 -5.31 -6.42
N ASN A 37 -6.88 -6.26 -6.03
CA ASN A 37 -8.31 -6.28 -6.41
C ASN A 37 -9.29 -6.45 -5.25
N ASP A 38 -8.84 -6.63 -4.01
CA ASP A 38 -9.73 -6.73 -2.86
C ASP A 38 -10.03 -5.32 -2.30
N VAL A 39 -11.33 -5.01 -2.20
CA VAL A 39 -11.87 -3.74 -1.70
C VAL A 39 -11.27 -3.41 -0.32
N ALA A 40 -11.00 -4.42 0.52
CA ALA A 40 -10.39 -4.21 1.82
C ALA A 40 -8.98 -3.60 1.75
N PHE A 41 -8.17 -3.98 0.75
CA PHE A 41 -6.81 -3.43 0.58
C PHE A 41 -6.84 -2.02 -0.01
N LEU A 42 -7.85 -1.71 -0.83
CA LEU A 42 -8.08 -0.34 -1.29
C LEU A 42 -8.51 0.57 -0.13
N GLU A 43 -9.41 0.12 0.75
CA GLU A 43 -9.79 0.89 1.94
C GLU A 43 -8.62 1.08 2.92
N MET A 44 -7.79 0.04 3.11
CA MET A 44 -6.57 0.17 3.92
C MET A 44 -5.57 1.14 3.29
N ALA A 45 -5.38 1.10 1.98
CA ALA A 45 -4.53 2.05 1.26
C ALA A 45 -5.08 3.47 1.32
N ARG A 46 -6.41 3.66 1.26
CA ARG A 46 -7.09 4.95 1.43
C ARG A 46 -6.79 5.56 2.79
N ALA A 47 -7.12 4.83 3.86
CA ALA A 47 -6.87 5.29 5.23
C ALA A 47 -5.38 5.56 5.48
N PHE A 48 -4.50 4.76 4.89
CA PHE A 48 -3.05 4.97 5.01
C PHE A 48 -2.58 6.21 4.25
N GLY A 49 -3.07 6.43 3.02
CA GLY A 49 -2.78 7.62 2.23
C GLY A 49 -3.27 8.91 2.89
N GLU A 50 -4.48 8.90 3.46
CA GLU A 50 -5.03 10.00 4.25
C GLU A 50 -4.14 10.33 5.45
N ARG A 51 -3.69 9.30 6.18
CA ARG A 51 -2.80 9.47 7.33
C ARG A 51 -1.46 10.08 6.93
N ILE A 52 -0.89 9.70 5.79
CA ILE A 52 0.37 10.29 5.27
C ILE A 52 0.12 11.74 4.83
N HIS A 53 -0.98 12.01 4.14
CA HIS A 53 -1.31 13.33 3.65
C HIS A 53 -1.54 14.33 4.80
N ALA A 54 -2.24 13.91 5.86
CA ALA A 54 -2.59 14.70 7.04
C ALA A 54 -1.41 15.03 7.97
N LEU A 55 -0.19 14.55 7.69
CA LEU A 55 0.99 14.92 8.48
C LEU A 55 1.21 16.45 8.42
N PRO A 56 1.20 17.14 9.58
CA PRO A 56 1.09 18.61 9.65
C PRO A 56 2.35 19.35 9.23
N SER A 57 3.48 18.65 9.10
CA SER A 57 4.77 19.26 8.76
C SER A 57 5.72 18.15 8.32
N GLY A 58 6.03 18.13 7.03
CA GLY A 58 7.11 17.34 6.50
C GLY A 58 7.30 17.60 5.02
N SER A 59 8.57 17.69 4.61
CA SER A 59 8.92 17.61 3.19
C SER A 59 8.34 16.31 2.58
N ARG A 60 8.20 16.26 1.25
CA ARG A 60 7.77 15.03 0.56
C ARG A 60 8.61 13.82 1.01
N ASP A 61 9.91 14.05 1.20
CA ASP A 61 10.87 13.03 1.63
C ASP A 61 10.55 12.52 3.04
N GLU A 62 10.23 13.40 3.98
CA GLU A 62 9.81 13.00 5.32
C GLU A 62 8.51 12.18 5.30
N LYS A 63 7.56 12.55 4.44
CA LYS A 63 6.32 11.77 4.26
C LYS A 63 6.60 10.39 3.64
N ILE A 64 7.54 10.30 2.69
CA ILE A 64 7.99 9.01 2.11
C ILE A 64 8.69 8.17 3.17
N VAL A 65 9.62 8.74 3.96
CA VAL A 65 10.28 8.03 5.06
C VAL A 65 9.26 7.49 6.06
N PHE A 66 8.30 8.33 6.47
CA PHE A 66 7.23 7.93 7.38
C PHE A 66 6.40 6.79 6.82
N ALA A 67 5.97 6.89 5.55
CA ALA A 67 5.19 5.86 4.89
C ALA A 67 5.98 4.54 4.82
N PHE A 68 7.25 4.62 4.42
CA PHE A 68 8.13 3.46 4.28
C PHE A 68 8.39 2.77 5.62
N GLN A 69 8.70 3.52 6.67
CA GLN A 69 8.87 2.96 8.02
C GLN A 69 7.59 2.35 8.56
N THR A 70 6.44 2.98 8.31
CA THR A 70 5.16 2.47 8.80
C THR A 70 4.81 1.13 8.13
N ALA A 71 5.15 0.96 6.85
CA ALA A 71 4.86 -0.25 6.09
C ALA A 71 5.93 -1.35 6.29
N VAL A 72 7.22 -1.00 6.21
CA VAL A 72 8.36 -1.94 6.13
C VAL A 72 9.18 -2.00 7.42
N SER A 73 8.93 -1.14 8.41
CA SER A 73 9.65 -1.08 9.70
C SER A 73 11.17 -0.83 9.60
N ARG A 74 11.65 -0.22 8.51
CA ARG A 74 13.05 0.23 8.33
C ARG A 74 13.11 1.57 7.59
N TYR A 75 14.29 2.17 7.53
CA TYR A 75 14.52 3.34 6.66
C TYR A 75 14.65 2.89 5.19
N PRO A 76 14.13 3.68 4.24
CA PRO A 76 14.40 3.47 2.82
C PRO A 76 15.88 3.73 2.53
N THR A 77 16.45 2.96 1.62
CA THR A 77 17.77 3.24 1.03
C THR A 77 17.69 4.45 0.09
N ALA A 78 18.84 5.04 -0.27
CA ALA A 78 18.87 6.17 -1.21
C ALA A 78 18.19 5.84 -2.55
N ARG A 79 18.45 4.64 -3.08
CA ARG A 79 17.82 4.18 -4.33
C ARG A 79 16.31 4.00 -4.21
N GLU A 80 15.81 3.51 -3.08
CA GLU A 80 14.37 3.36 -2.86
C GLU A 80 13.68 4.71 -2.69
N MET A 81 14.36 5.67 -2.05
CA MET A 81 13.87 7.04 -1.94
C MET A 81 13.73 7.68 -3.32
N GLU A 82 14.75 7.58 -4.17
CA GLU A 82 14.72 8.10 -5.55
C GLU A 82 13.56 7.49 -6.35
N ILE A 83 13.40 6.17 -6.32
CA ILE A 83 12.30 5.48 -7.02
C ILE A 83 10.93 5.95 -6.51
N LEU A 84 10.75 6.09 -5.19
CA LEU A 84 9.47 6.52 -4.63
C LEU A 84 9.15 7.98 -4.97
N GLN A 85 10.16 8.85 -5.04
CA GLN A 85 10.01 10.22 -5.51
C GLN A 85 9.60 10.27 -6.99
N GLU A 86 10.27 9.50 -7.85
CA GLU A 86 9.94 9.41 -9.28
C GLU A 86 8.51 8.89 -9.50
N VAL A 87 8.13 7.83 -8.79
CA VAL A 87 6.79 7.25 -8.86
C VAL A 87 5.76 8.28 -8.40
N PHE A 88 6.01 8.97 -7.28
CA PHE A 88 5.13 10.02 -6.77
C PHE A 88 4.90 11.12 -7.82
N GLU A 89 5.96 11.61 -8.46
CA GLU A 89 5.84 12.65 -9.48
C GLU A 89 5.10 12.18 -10.73
N SER A 90 5.36 10.94 -11.16
CA SER A 90 4.67 10.36 -12.32
C SER A 90 3.17 10.20 -12.05
N GLU A 91 2.80 9.72 -10.86
CA GLU A 91 1.39 9.49 -10.50
C GLU A 91 0.67 10.81 -10.25
N LEU A 92 1.32 11.78 -9.61
CA LEU A 92 0.77 13.13 -9.44
C LEU A 92 0.46 13.79 -10.78
N THR A 93 1.33 13.64 -11.77
CA THR A 93 1.12 14.15 -13.13
C THR A 93 -0.09 13.48 -13.77
N LYS A 94 -0.17 12.14 -13.71
CA LYS A 94 -1.32 11.37 -14.25
C LYS A 94 -2.64 11.78 -13.58
N PHE A 95 -2.66 12.01 -12.27
CA PHE A 95 -3.86 12.43 -11.55
C PHE A 95 -4.24 13.90 -11.77
N LYS A 96 -3.29 14.74 -12.19
CA LYS A 96 -3.58 16.11 -12.62
C LYS A 96 -4.14 16.15 -14.04
N GLU A 97 -3.64 15.29 -14.93
CA GLU A 97 -4.14 15.16 -16.30
C GLU A 97 -5.51 14.47 -16.37
N ASP A 98 -5.74 13.47 -15.52
CA ASP A 98 -7.00 12.74 -15.41
C ASP A 98 -7.56 12.79 -13.99
N ALA A 99 -8.28 13.87 -13.70
CA ALA A 99 -8.99 14.05 -12.43
C ALA A 99 -10.09 12.99 -12.19
N GLY A 100 -10.56 12.30 -13.25
CA GLY A 100 -11.53 11.21 -13.14
C GLY A 100 -10.95 10.00 -12.43
N ARG A 101 -9.66 9.72 -12.62
CA ARG A 101 -8.95 8.62 -11.92
C ARG A 101 -8.75 8.92 -10.44
N ALA A 102 -8.41 10.16 -10.10
CA ALA A 102 -8.23 10.56 -8.70
C ALA A 102 -9.54 10.38 -7.90
N LYS A 103 -10.68 10.75 -8.48
CA LYS A 103 -12.01 10.60 -7.86
C LYS A 103 -12.43 9.15 -7.62
N LYS A 104 -11.94 8.19 -8.40
CA LYS A 104 -12.24 6.76 -8.15
C LYS A 104 -11.49 6.21 -6.94
N ILE A 105 -10.33 6.80 -6.65
CA ILE A 105 -9.42 6.35 -5.59
C ILE A 105 -9.76 7.05 -4.27
N VAL A 106 -10.09 8.33 -4.33
CA VAL A 106 -10.47 9.14 -3.16
C VAL A 106 -11.96 8.95 -2.82
N ASP A 107 -12.28 8.91 -1.53
CA ASP A 107 -13.66 8.83 -1.06
C ASP A 107 -14.50 10.03 -1.55
N GLU A 108 -15.78 9.81 -1.84
CA GLU A 108 -16.71 10.81 -2.38
C GLU A 108 -16.76 12.07 -1.51
N SER A 109 -16.66 11.90 -0.19
CA SER A 109 -16.63 12.97 0.80
C SER A 109 -15.45 13.94 0.61
N GLN A 110 -14.34 13.46 0.04
CA GLN A 110 -13.08 14.18 -0.09
C GLN A 110 -12.76 14.62 -1.53
N GLN A 111 -13.59 14.25 -2.51
CA GLN A 111 -13.40 14.62 -3.93
C GLN A 111 -13.48 16.13 -4.24
N SER A 112 -13.93 16.93 -3.28
CA SER A 112 -14.01 18.40 -3.39
C SER A 112 -12.81 19.13 -2.79
N LEU A 113 -11.86 18.40 -2.18
CA LEU A 113 -10.64 19.00 -1.64
C LEU A 113 -9.77 19.57 -2.78
N LYS A 114 -9.04 20.65 -2.49
CA LYS A 114 -8.11 21.25 -3.47
C LYS A 114 -6.96 20.30 -3.83
N ASP A 115 -6.63 19.39 -2.92
CA ASP A 115 -5.46 18.52 -3.00
C ASP A 115 -5.81 17.07 -3.36
N VAL A 116 -6.97 16.85 -4.00
CA VAL A 116 -7.46 15.50 -4.39
C VAL A 116 -6.43 14.70 -5.19
N SER A 117 -5.73 15.33 -6.14
CA SER A 117 -4.68 14.65 -6.91
C SER A 117 -3.49 14.26 -6.04
N GLU A 118 -3.13 15.09 -5.05
CA GLU A 118 -2.04 14.77 -4.12
C GLU A 118 -2.44 13.64 -3.17
N LEU A 119 -3.65 13.70 -2.62
CA LEU A 119 -4.21 12.64 -1.78
C LEU A 119 -4.28 11.31 -2.54
N ALA A 120 -4.79 11.30 -3.77
CA ALA A 120 -4.81 10.11 -4.61
C ALA A 120 -3.40 9.53 -4.84
N THR A 121 -2.40 10.40 -4.99
CA THR A 121 -1.00 10.00 -5.12
C THR A 121 -0.49 9.33 -3.85
N TRP A 122 -0.79 9.89 -2.66
CA TRP A 122 -0.40 9.28 -1.38
C TRP A 122 -1.09 7.94 -1.13
N ILE A 123 -2.36 7.80 -1.54
CA ILE A 123 -3.08 6.52 -1.49
C ILE A 123 -2.40 5.50 -2.41
N GLN A 124 -1.99 5.89 -3.62
CA GLN A 124 -1.28 5.02 -4.55
C GLN A 124 0.10 4.59 -4.02
N ILE A 125 0.86 5.49 -3.39
CA ILE A 125 2.12 5.16 -2.73
C ILE A 125 1.88 4.19 -1.57
N GLY A 126 0.88 4.46 -0.73
CA GLY A 126 0.49 3.55 0.36
C GLY A 126 0.13 2.16 -0.16
N HIS A 127 -0.62 2.10 -1.25
CA HIS A 127 -0.95 0.85 -1.93
C HIS A 127 0.29 0.12 -2.43
N ILE A 128 1.24 0.80 -3.08
CA ILE A 128 2.50 0.20 -3.53
C ILE A 128 3.29 -0.37 -2.35
N LEU A 129 3.46 0.42 -1.28
CA LEU A 129 4.22 -0.01 -0.11
C LEU A 129 3.59 -1.21 0.60
N LEU A 130 2.27 -1.21 0.77
CA LEU A 130 1.55 -2.34 1.37
C LEU A 130 1.63 -3.63 0.54
N ASN A 131 1.90 -3.50 -0.76
CA ASN A 131 2.04 -4.61 -1.71
C ASN A 131 3.50 -5.07 -1.94
N LEU A 132 4.51 -4.45 -1.29
CA LEU A 132 5.90 -4.88 -1.45
C LEU A 132 6.14 -6.28 -0.82
N ASP A 133 6.99 -7.10 -1.44
CA ASP A 133 7.34 -8.43 -0.90
C ASP A 133 7.92 -8.33 0.54
N GLU A 134 8.57 -7.21 0.85
CA GLU A 134 9.16 -6.92 2.16
C GLU A 134 8.13 -6.60 3.26
N THR A 135 6.91 -6.19 2.91
CA THR A 135 5.80 -6.03 3.87
C THR A 135 5.03 -7.34 4.06
N ILE A 136 4.99 -8.18 3.02
CA ILE A 136 4.24 -9.44 3.00
C ILE A 136 5.07 -10.58 3.63
N SER A 137 6.39 -10.57 3.43
CA SER A 137 7.29 -11.63 3.88
C SER A 137 8.41 -11.09 4.77
N LYS A 138 8.46 -11.55 6.03
CA LYS A 138 9.69 -11.45 6.84
C LYS A 138 10.76 -12.34 6.20
N GLY A 139 11.87 -11.75 5.77
CA GLY A 139 13.13 -12.46 5.54
C GLY A 139 13.71 -13.04 6.83
#